data_AF-A0A8T4RGW0-F1
#
_entry.id   AF-A0A8T4RGW0-F1
#
_cell.length_a   1.000
_cell.length_b   1.000
_cell.length_c   1.000
_cell.angle_alpha   90.00
_cell.angle_beta   90.00
_cell.angle_gamma   90.00
#
_symmetry.space_group_name_H-M   'P 1'
#
loop_
_entity.id
_entity.type
_entity.pdbx_description
1 polymer ?
#
loop_
_entity_poly.entity_id
_entity_poly.type
_entity_poly.pdbx_seq_one_letter_code
_entity_poly.pdbx_strand_id
1 'polypeptide(L)'
;MNIHDINLEKLNGPLKTTLSYYESFYPGLKFSNFSNFVITPEKSYSARTDIPVTYKNINLGNLCAIIFAKGDGTGNSNDYNLSQFISNLFLIYSANPDSVIPRKKEGITYEGCFPLFSVSPIGFKSMFALSLEILGVDKGETKIVSLGKIGQDAETYAKALEDQIDVNLGIYVTTGNTKQGKRFGDPHSIYYNPNTPDALQVAGFLAIKEDYFLANDLSLIRELIND
;
A
#
# COMPACT_ATOMS: atom_id res chain seq x y z
N MET A 1 -10.44 8.86 -12.04
CA MET A 1 -9.42 9.04 -13.10
C MET A 1 -9.09 7.70 -13.73
N ASN A 2 -9.04 7.59 -15.07
CA ASN A 2 -8.73 6.33 -15.75
C ASN A 2 -7.21 6.19 -15.97
N ILE A 3 -6.62 5.07 -15.53
CA ILE A 3 -5.18 4.83 -15.66
C ILE A 3 -4.71 4.82 -17.13
N HIS A 4 -5.59 4.44 -18.06
CA HIS A 4 -5.27 4.39 -19.49
C HIS A 4 -5.05 5.78 -20.12
N ASP A 5 -5.52 6.84 -19.46
CA ASP A 5 -5.35 8.22 -19.95
C ASP A 5 -4.02 8.84 -19.47
N ILE A 6 -3.21 8.10 -18.70
CA ILE A 6 -2.02 8.62 -18.03
C ILE A 6 -0.76 8.00 -18.63
N ASN A 7 0.19 8.87 -18.98
CA ASN A 7 1.53 8.44 -19.32
C ASN A 7 2.28 8.01 -18.05
N LEU A 8 2.34 6.71 -17.81
CA LEU A 8 2.98 6.08 -16.66
C LEU A 8 4.45 6.48 -16.48
N GLU A 9 5.18 6.78 -17.56
CA GLU A 9 6.59 7.19 -17.46
C GLU A 9 6.76 8.52 -16.73
N LYS A 10 5.76 9.41 -16.82
CA LYS A 10 5.76 10.70 -16.11
C LYS A 10 5.67 10.54 -14.58
N LEU A 11 5.32 9.35 -14.10
CA LEU A 11 5.23 9.02 -12.67
C LEU A 11 6.58 8.60 -12.07
N ASN A 12 7.58 8.28 -12.89
CA ASN A 12 8.92 7.92 -12.41
C ASN A 12 9.62 9.06 -11.68
N GLY A 13 9.44 10.31 -12.14
CA GLY A 13 10.03 11.49 -11.50
C GLY A 13 9.57 11.63 -10.04
N PRO A 14 8.26 11.76 -9.80
CA PRO A 14 7.68 11.77 -8.45
C PRO A 14 8.10 10.56 -7.61
N LEU A 15 8.08 9.36 -8.19
CA LEU A 15 8.52 8.15 -7.48
C LEU A 15 9.98 8.25 -7.01
N LYS A 16 10.91 8.66 -7.88
CA LYS A 16 12.32 8.89 -7.49
C LYS A 16 12.44 9.94 -6.39
N THR A 17 11.70 11.04 -6.51
CA THR A 17 11.68 12.11 -5.52
C THR A 17 11.25 11.59 -4.16
N THR A 18 10.09 10.93 -4.06
CA THR A 18 9.62 10.33 -2.81
C THR A 18 10.63 9.35 -2.21
N LEU A 19 11.18 8.43 -3.01
CA LEU A 19 12.14 7.44 -2.50
C LEU A 19 13.39 8.13 -1.93
N SER A 20 13.88 9.20 -2.58
CA SER A 20 15.03 9.97 -2.07
C SER A 20 14.77 10.63 -0.71
N TYR A 21 13.52 11.03 -0.43
CA TYR A 21 13.15 11.52 0.90
C TYR A 21 13.21 10.41 1.94
N TYR A 22 12.72 9.20 1.63
CA TYR A 22 12.87 8.05 2.53
C TYR A 22 14.34 7.71 2.80
N GLU A 23 15.22 7.74 1.78
CA GLU A 23 16.65 7.52 2.00
C GLU A 23 17.31 8.60 2.88
N SER A 24 16.79 9.84 2.80
CA SER A 24 17.30 10.96 3.58
C SER A 24 16.83 10.90 5.03
N PHE A 25 15.60 10.43 5.26
CA PHE A 25 14.99 10.35 6.59
C PHE A 25 15.40 9.10 7.37
N TYR A 26 15.66 7.98 6.66
CA TYR A 26 16.06 6.71 7.26
C TYR A 26 17.49 6.32 6.84
N PRO A 27 18.51 6.73 7.60
CA PRO A 27 19.90 6.41 7.28
C PRO A 27 20.14 4.91 7.09
N GLY A 28 20.74 4.57 5.96
CA GLY A 28 21.05 3.19 5.58
C GLY A 28 20.01 2.54 4.66
N LEU A 29 18.79 3.08 4.56
CA LEU A 29 17.79 2.64 3.58
C LEU A 29 18.18 3.14 2.19
N LYS A 30 18.15 2.24 1.20
CA LYS A 30 18.50 2.54 -0.20
C LYS A 30 17.56 1.84 -1.17
N PHE A 31 17.14 2.58 -2.20
CA PHE A 31 16.31 2.10 -3.31
C PHE A 31 17.16 2.08 -4.58
N SER A 32 17.23 0.91 -5.22
CA SER A 32 17.97 0.75 -6.47
C SER A 32 17.16 1.27 -7.66
N ASN A 33 17.78 1.25 -8.85
CA ASN A 33 17.08 1.53 -10.10
C ASN A 33 15.88 0.58 -10.29
N PHE A 34 14.82 1.11 -10.86
CA PHE A 34 13.56 0.41 -11.11
C PHE A 34 13.05 0.72 -12.53
N SER A 35 12.19 -0.17 -13.05
CA SER A 35 11.53 0.00 -14.34
C SER A 35 10.30 0.90 -14.25
N ASN A 36 9.78 1.33 -15.41
CA ASN A 36 8.49 2.04 -15.48
C ASN A 36 7.36 1.20 -14.86
N PHE A 37 6.30 1.87 -14.41
CA PHE A 37 5.05 1.20 -14.06
C PHE A 37 4.48 0.44 -15.27
N VAL A 38 3.94 -0.74 -15.01
CA VAL A 38 3.25 -1.59 -15.99
C VAL A 38 1.81 -1.79 -15.53
N ILE A 39 0.85 -1.64 -16.45
CA ILE A 39 -0.58 -1.90 -16.17
C ILE A 39 -0.77 -3.39 -15.87
N THR A 40 -1.59 -3.68 -14.87
CA THR A 40 -1.84 -5.04 -14.38
C THR A 40 -3.32 -5.41 -14.50
N PRO A 41 -3.85 -5.61 -15.72
CA PRO A 41 -5.29 -5.85 -15.95
C PRO A 41 -5.79 -7.16 -15.31
N GLU A 42 -4.88 -8.10 -15.02
CA GLU A 42 -5.16 -9.35 -14.32
C GLU A 42 -5.18 -9.22 -12.80
N LYS A 43 -4.91 -8.02 -12.27
CA LYS A 43 -4.89 -7.73 -10.84
C LYS A 43 -6.01 -6.78 -10.46
N SER A 44 -6.26 -6.68 -9.16
CA SER A 44 -7.24 -5.79 -8.58
C SER A 44 -6.77 -4.33 -8.42
N TYR A 45 -5.56 -4.03 -8.88
CA TYR A 45 -4.96 -2.70 -8.87
C TYR A 45 -4.48 -2.33 -10.27
N SER A 46 -4.41 -1.02 -10.55
CA SER A 46 -4.20 -0.48 -11.89
C SER A 46 -2.83 -0.79 -12.49
N ALA A 47 -1.75 -0.58 -11.73
CA ALA A 47 -0.38 -0.75 -12.24
C ALA A 47 0.63 -1.00 -11.12
N ARG A 48 1.80 -1.53 -11.49
CA ARG A 48 2.87 -1.88 -10.56
C ARG A 48 4.27 -1.61 -11.14
N THR A 49 5.22 -1.30 -10.26
CA THR A 49 6.66 -1.51 -10.49
C THR A 49 7.32 -2.10 -9.25
N ASP A 50 8.44 -2.79 -9.43
CA ASP A 50 9.24 -3.38 -8.35
C ASP A 50 10.54 -2.61 -8.18
N ILE A 51 10.88 -2.31 -6.93
CA ILE A 51 12.02 -1.46 -6.57
C ILE A 51 12.89 -2.22 -5.58
N PRO A 52 14.11 -2.65 -5.96
CA PRO A 52 14.99 -3.36 -5.04
C PRO A 52 15.40 -2.46 -3.87
N VAL A 53 15.30 -2.98 -2.65
CA VAL A 53 15.57 -2.26 -1.40
C VAL A 53 16.73 -2.91 -0.66
N THR A 54 17.64 -2.08 -0.19
CA THR A 54 18.65 -2.50 0.78
C THR A 54 18.58 -1.63 2.03
N TYR A 55 18.98 -2.18 3.17
CA TYR A 55 19.16 -1.42 4.40
C TYR A 55 20.50 -1.79 5.05
N LYS A 56 21.37 -0.80 5.27
CA LYS A 56 22.75 -1.01 5.77
C LYS A 56 23.49 -2.11 4.98
N ASN A 57 23.35 -2.09 3.65
CA ASN A 57 23.90 -3.07 2.68
C ASN A 57 23.29 -4.48 2.70
N ILE A 58 22.23 -4.72 3.48
CA ILE A 58 21.48 -5.98 3.47
C ILE A 58 20.33 -5.86 2.47
N ASN A 59 20.19 -6.82 1.56
CA ASN A 59 19.05 -6.88 0.64
C ASN A 59 17.77 -7.26 1.40
N LEU A 60 16.77 -6.40 1.37
CA LEU A 60 15.46 -6.61 2.02
C LEU A 60 14.41 -7.19 1.06
N GLY A 61 14.72 -7.30 -0.22
CA GLY A 61 13.80 -7.69 -1.28
C GLY A 61 13.35 -6.49 -2.12
N ASN A 62 12.13 -6.54 -2.64
CA ASN A 62 11.58 -5.50 -3.50
C ASN A 62 10.42 -4.79 -2.80
N LEU A 63 10.45 -3.46 -2.81
CA LEU A 63 9.28 -2.63 -2.58
C LEU A 63 8.40 -2.69 -3.84
N CYS A 64 7.20 -3.23 -3.71
CA CYS A 64 6.20 -3.22 -4.77
C CYS A 64 5.46 -1.88 -4.74
N ALA A 65 5.80 -0.96 -5.64
CA ALA A 65 5.05 0.28 -5.80
C ALA A 65 3.81 0.01 -6.66
N ILE A 66 2.63 0.30 -6.11
CA ILE A 66 1.33 0.05 -6.72
C ILE A 66 0.61 1.37 -6.95
N ILE A 67 0.00 1.50 -8.12
CA ILE A 67 -0.94 2.57 -8.44
C ILE A 67 -2.36 2.06 -8.19
N PHE A 68 -3.10 2.80 -7.37
CA PHE A 68 -4.51 2.62 -7.12
C PHE A 68 -5.30 3.71 -7.84
N ALA A 69 -6.14 3.30 -8.78
CA ALA A 69 -7.30 4.08 -9.16
C ALA A 69 -8.42 3.89 -8.13
N LYS A 70 -9.40 4.78 -8.16
CA LYS A 70 -10.54 4.73 -7.25
C LYS A 70 -11.31 3.41 -7.39
N GLY A 71 -11.46 2.68 -6.29
CA GLY A 71 -12.06 1.33 -6.28
C GLY A 71 -11.06 0.17 -6.49
N ASP A 72 -9.79 0.46 -6.71
CA ASP A 72 -8.73 -0.55 -6.72
C ASP A 72 -8.36 -1.02 -5.32
N GLY A 73 -7.69 -2.16 -5.24
CA GLY A 73 -7.18 -2.70 -4.00
C GLY A 73 -6.19 -3.84 -4.20
N THR A 74 -5.66 -4.36 -3.09
CA THR A 74 -4.68 -5.47 -3.10
C THR A 74 -5.29 -6.83 -2.76
N GLY A 75 -6.62 -6.89 -2.65
CA GLY A 75 -7.37 -8.11 -2.40
C GLY A 75 -7.29 -9.14 -3.52
N ASN A 76 -7.74 -10.35 -3.23
CA ASN A 76 -8.02 -11.37 -4.24
C ASN A 76 -8.95 -12.45 -3.66
N SER A 77 -9.53 -13.26 -4.54
CA SER A 77 -10.46 -14.33 -4.16
C SER A 77 -9.81 -15.70 -3.94
N ASN A 78 -8.49 -15.78 -3.71
CA ASN A 78 -7.80 -17.06 -3.59
C ASN A 78 -8.02 -17.72 -2.22
N ASP A 79 -8.00 -16.91 -1.15
CA ASP A 79 -8.15 -17.39 0.23
C ASP A 79 -9.61 -17.40 0.70
N TYR A 80 -10.40 -16.46 0.21
CA TYR A 80 -11.82 -16.28 0.54
C TYR A 80 -12.61 -16.04 -0.74
N ASN A 81 -13.88 -16.47 -0.74
CA ASN A 81 -14.82 -16.19 -1.83
C ASN A 81 -15.85 -15.16 -1.37
N LEU A 82 -16.25 -14.25 -2.27
CA LEU A 82 -17.25 -13.22 -1.96
C LEU A 82 -18.55 -13.80 -1.37
N SER A 83 -18.96 -14.98 -1.82
CA SER A 83 -20.18 -15.67 -1.35
C SER A 83 -20.14 -16.07 0.13
N GLN A 84 -18.95 -16.13 0.75
CA GLN A 84 -18.79 -16.45 2.18
C GLN A 84 -19.19 -15.28 3.08
N PHE A 85 -19.22 -14.06 2.54
CA PHE A 85 -19.51 -12.87 3.34
C PHE A 85 -21.01 -12.54 3.31
N ILE A 86 -21.57 -12.27 4.49
CA ILE A 86 -22.89 -11.64 4.64
C ILE A 86 -22.79 -10.29 3.93
N SER A 87 -23.49 -10.23 2.80
CA SER A 87 -23.39 -9.19 1.79
C SER A 87 -23.50 -7.78 2.36
N ASN A 88 -22.40 -7.02 2.35
CA ASN A 88 -22.49 -5.58 2.23
C ASN A 88 -22.76 -5.28 0.75
N LEU A 89 -24.00 -4.95 0.40
CA LEU A 89 -24.43 -4.69 -0.99
C LEU A 89 -23.44 -3.80 -1.75
N PHE A 90 -22.86 -2.80 -1.08
CA PHE A 90 -21.85 -1.91 -1.66
C PHE A 90 -20.61 -2.62 -2.24
N LEU A 91 -20.13 -3.69 -1.59
CA LEU A 91 -18.96 -4.45 -2.06
C LEU A 91 -19.29 -5.34 -3.26
N ILE A 92 -20.55 -5.80 -3.36
CA ILE A 92 -21.04 -6.63 -4.46
C ILE A 92 -21.18 -5.83 -5.75
N TYR A 93 -21.50 -4.53 -5.63
CA TYR A 93 -21.66 -3.63 -6.78
C TYR A 93 -20.39 -2.87 -7.16
N SER A 94 -19.24 -3.16 -6.54
CA SER A 94 -17.99 -2.58 -7.01
C SER A 94 -17.64 -3.14 -8.40
N ALA A 95 -17.00 -2.33 -9.25
CA ALA A 95 -16.58 -2.78 -10.58
C ALA A 95 -15.55 -3.92 -10.53
N ASN A 96 -14.90 -4.12 -9.37
CA ASN A 96 -13.92 -5.16 -9.13
C ASN A 96 -14.06 -5.70 -7.70
N PRO A 97 -14.95 -6.68 -7.44
CA PRO A 97 -15.21 -7.18 -6.10
C PRO A 97 -13.99 -7.84 -5.46
N ASP A 98 -13.06 -8.37 -6.25
CA ASP A 98 -11.87 -9.02 -5.71
C ASP A 98 -10.92 -8.03 -5.02
N SER A 99 -11.00 -6.74 -5.36
CA SER A 99 -10.14 -5.70 -4.81
C SER A 99 -10.30 -5.51 -3.30
N VAL A 100 -11.47 -5.84 -2.77
CA VAL A 100 -11.81 -5.68 -1.35
C VAL A 100 -11.61 -6.96 -0.55
N ILE A 101 -11.52 -8.14 -1.19
CA ILE A 101 -11.43 -9.42 -0.49
C ILE A 101 -10.05 -9.55 0.18
N PRO A 102 -9.97 -9.57 1.51
CA PRO A 102 -8.70 -9.73 2.22
C PRO A 102 -8.00 -11.02 1.82
N ARG A 103 -6.67 -11.00 1.74
CA ARG A 103 -5.88 -12.20 1.44
C ARG A 103 -4.94 -12.54 2.58
N LYS A 104 -4.61 -13.83 2.71
CA LYS A 104 -3.59 -14.28 3.65
C LYS A 104 -2.21 -13.84 3.19
N LYS A 105 -1.34 -13.51 4.15
CA LYS A 105 0.04 -13.05 3.91
C LYS A 105 1.04 -14.15 4.26
N GLU A 106 0.85 -15.35 3.72
CA GLU A 106 1.69 -16.52 3.98
C GLU A 106 3.18 -16.24 3.71
N GLY A 107 4.05 -16.66 4.63
CA GLY A 107 5.51 -16.44 4.54
C GLY A 107 5.97 -14.99 4.72
N ILE A 108 5.06 -14.04 4.94
CA ILE A 108 5.38 -12.65 5.27
C ILE A 108 5.35 -12.51 6.79
N THR A 109 6.46 -12.04 7.37
CA THR A 109 6.60 -11.78 8.80
C THR A 109 6.18 -10.35 9.13
N TYR A 110 6.63 -9.38 8.32
CA TYR A 110 6.23 -7.98 8.42
C TYR A 110 5.95 -7.41 7.02
N GLU A 111 4.97 -6.52 6.92
CA GLU A 111 4.72 -5.73 5.71
C GLU A 111 4.66 -4.26 6.10
N GLY A 112 5.52 -3.45 5.47
CA GLY A 112 5.52 -2.00 5.58
C GLY A 112 4.90 -1.37 4.35
N CYS A 113 4.01 -0.40 4.55
CA CYS A 113 3.45 0.45 3.51
C CYS A 113 4.10 1.84 3.57
N PHE A 114 4.61 2.27 2.43
CA PHE A 114 5.28 3.54 2.18
C PHE A 114 4.33 4.39 1.33
N PRO A 115 3.63 5.39 1.89
CA PRO A 115 2.98 6.41 1.11
C PRO A 115 3.99 7.06 0.17
N LEU A 116 3.68 7.09 -1.13
CA LEU A 116 4.60 7.67 -2.11
C LEU A 116 4.12 9.04 -2.57
N PHE A 117 3.00 9.07 -3.29
CA PHE A 117 2.39 10.31 -3.76
C PHE A 117 0.99 10.04 -4.28
N SER A 118 0.22 11.11 -4.45
CA SER A 118 -1.04 11.10 -5.17
C SER A 118 -0.99 12.04 -6.37
N VAL A 119 -1.75 11.74 -7.42
CA VAL A 119 -1.91 12.58 -8.62
C VAL A 119 -3.38 12.93 -8.79
N SER A 120 -3.72 14.22 -8.76
CA SER A 120 -5.09 14.70 -8.96
C SER A 120 -5.50 14.66 -10.44
N PRO A 121 -6.80 14.79 -10.77
CA PRO A 121 -7.30 14.82 -12.14
C PRO A 121 -6.71 15.95 -13.01
N ILE A 122 -6.29 17.05 -12.39
CA ILE A 122 -5.64 18.18 -13.07
C ILE A 122 -4.11 18.00 -13.18
N GLY A 123 -3.57 16.84 -12.75
CA GLY A 123 -2.16 16.48 -12.86
C GLY A 123 -1.26 17.00 -11.73
N PHE A 124 -1.84 17.59 -10.68
CA PHE A 124 -1.08 18.00 -9.50
C PHE A 124 -0.61 16.78 -8.70
N LYS A 125 0.58 16.86 -8.10
CA LYS A 125 1.20 15.76 -7.34
C LYS A 125 1.39 16.19 -5.89
N SER A 126 0.74 15.49 -4.97
CA SER A 126 0.95 15.67 -3.52
C SER A 126 1.81 14.52 -3.00
N MET A 127 2.99 14.83 -2.46
CA MET A 127 3.91 13.80 -1.95
C MET A 127 3.41 13.24 -0.62
N PHE A 128 3.57 11.93 -0.44
CA PHE A 128 3.16 11.15 0.74
C PHE A 128 1.67 11.19 1.09
N ALA A 129 0.86 11.94 0.34
CA ALA A 129 -0.58 11.98 0.51
C ALA A 129 -1.21 10.67 0.02
N LEU A 130 -1.96 10.02 0.90
CA LEU A 130 -2.76 8.84 0.63
C LEU A 130 -3.99 8.85 1.54
N SER A 131 -5.05 8.19 1.10
CA SER A 131 -6.20 7.83 1.92
C SER A 131 -6.70 6.47 1.46
N LEU A 132 -6.11 5.42 2.03
CA LEU A 132 -6.42 4.02 1.73
C LEU A 132 -6.97 3.34 2.99
N GLU A 133 -7.88 2.41 2.81
CA GLU A 133 -8.44 1.60 3.88
C GLU A 133 -7.70 0.27 4.00
N ILE A 134 -7.51 -0.19 5.24
CA ILE A 134 -7.10 -1.55 5.52
C ILE A 134 -8.37 -2.33 5.79
N LEU A 135 -8.69 -3.29 4.94
CA LEU A 135 -9.84 -4.17 5.12
C LEU A 135 -9.35 -5.54 5.61
N GLY A 136 -10.12 -6.16 6.48
CA GLY A 136 -9.86 -7.48 7.03
C GLY A 136 -11.13 -8.29 7.16
N VAL A 137 -10.98 -9.47 7.76
CA VAL A 137 -12.10 -10.38 8.02
C VAL A 137 -12.47 -10.33 9.49
N ASP A 138 -13.77 -10.28 9.80
CA ASP A 138 -14.25 -10.32 11.18
C ASP A 138 -13.97 -11.67 11.86
N LYS A 139 -14.12 -11.75 13.18
CA LYS A 139 -13.83 -12.99 13.94
C LYS A 139 -14.69 -14.19 13.53
N GLY A 140 -15.88 -13.93 12.98
CA GLY A 140 -16.78 -14.99 12.51
C GLY A 140 -16.49 -15.43 11.08
N GLU A 141 -15.57 -14.76 10.38
CA GLU A 141 -15.29 -14.96 8.95
C GLU A 141 -16.52 -14.80 8.06
N THR A 142 -17.43 -13.91 8.47
CA THR A 142 -18.69 -13.64 7.78
C THR A 142 -18.76 -12.24 7.20
N LYS A 143 -17.85 -11.33 7.55
CA LYS A 143 -17.88 -9.94 7.07
C LYS A 143 -16.49 -9.41 6.77
N ILE A 144 -16.41 -8.62 5.71
CA ILE A 144 -15.28 -7.72 5.48
C ILE A 144 -15.48 -6.48 6.34
N VAL A 145 -14.49 -6.13 7.14
CA VAL A 145 -14.51 -5.01 8.09
C VAL A 145 -13.31 -4.11 7.87
N SER A 146 -13.47 -2.81 8.15
CA SER A 146 -12.32 -1.89 8.19
C SER A 146 -11.51 -2.15 9.46
N LEU A 147 -10.21 -2.39 9.30
CA LEU A 147 -9.23 -2.52 10.38
C LEU A 147 -8.53 -1.20 10.70
N GLY A 148 -8.57 -0.25 9.77
CA GLY A 148 -7.88 1.02 9.89
C GLY A 148 -7.67 1.72 8.54
N LYS A 149 -6.77 2.70 8.53
CA LYS A 149 -6.42 3.49 7.35
C LYS A 149 -4.91 3.65 7.22
N ILE A 150 -4.46 3.86 5.98
CA ILE A 150 -3.10 4.26 5.62
C ILE A 150 -3.17 5.67 5.07
N GLY A 151 -2.31 6.54 5.59
CA GLY A 151 -2.30 7.96 5.24
C GLY A 151 -3.34 8.75 6.03
N GLN A 152 -3.92 9.74 5.37
CA GLN A 152 -4.82 10.72 5.96
C GLN A 152 -6.28 10.27 5.88
N ASP A 153 -7.14 10.84 6.72
CA ASP A 153 -8.58 10.76 6.50
C ASP A 153 -8.98 11.49 5.21
N ALA A 154 -10.22 11.26 4.74
CA ALA A 154 -10.67 11.73 3.43
C ALA A 154 -10.73 13.26 3.33
N GLU A 155 -11.03 13.97 4.43
CA GLU A 155 -11.11 15.43 4.46
C GLU A 155 -9.71 16.04 4.38
N THR A 156 -8.80 15.56 5.22
CA THR A 156 -7.39 15.97 5.22
C THR A 156 -6.72 15.66 3.88
N TYR A 157 -7.02 14.50 3.30
CA TYR A 157 -6.54 14.12 1.97
C TYR A 157 -7.10 15.02 0.86
N ALA A 158 -8.41 15.34 0.90
CA ALA A 158 -9.02 16.27 -0.04
C ALA A 158 -8.31 17.63 0.00
N LYS A 159 -8.11 18.15 1.21
CA LYS A 159 -7.41 19.41 1.43
C LYS A 159 -5.97 19.35 0.93
N ALA A 160 -5.27 18.23 1.14
CA ALA A 160 -3.90 18.08 0.64
C ALA A 160 -3.82 18.18 -0.90
N LEU A 161 -4.80 17.61 -1.60
CA LEU A 161 -4.90 17.69 -3.06
C LEU A 161 -5.32 19.09 -3.55
N GLU A 162 -6.25 19.73 -2.85
CA GLU A 162 -6.77 21.06 -3.20
C GLU A 162 -5.75 22.18 -2.95
N ASP A 163 -5.19 22.21 -1.74
CA ASP A 163 -4.21 23.21 -1.30
C ASP A 163 -2.82 22.94 -1.87
N GLN A 164 -2.64 21.82 -2.57
CA GLN A 164 -1.39 21.44 -3.21
C GLN A 164 -0.22 21.30 -2.23
N ILE A 165 -0.50 20.75 -1.05
CA ILE A 165 0.48 20.58 0.02
C ILE A 165 1.02 19.16 0.05
N ASP A 166 2.30 19.03 0.40
CA ASP A 166 2.91 17.76 0.74
C ASP A 166 2.55 17.39 2.18
N VAL A 167 2.46 16.08 2.45
CA VAL A 167 2.18 15.58 3.80
C VAL A 167 3.45 15.03 4.43
N ASN A 168 3.49 14.97 5.76
CA ASN A 168 4.60 14.35 6.47
C ASN A 168 4.79 12.89 6.03
N LEU A 169 6.05 12.56 5.75
CA LEU A 169 6.49 11.20 5.46
C LEU A 169 6.27 10.29 6.67
N GLY A 170 5.90 9.04 6.42
CA GLY A 170 5.74 8.02 7.47
C GLY A 170 5.64 6.62 6.86
N ILE A 171 5.88 5.57 7.66
CA ILE A 171 5.77 4.17 7.24
C ILE A 171 4.68 3.51 8.09
N TYR A 172 3.78 2.76 7.46
CA TYR A 172 2.65 2.09 8.13
C TYR A 172 2.87 0.59 8.14
N VAL A 173 2.82 -0.04 9.31
CA VAL A 173 2.86 -1.51 9.37
C VAL A 173 1.48 -2.06 9.05
N THR A 174 1.37 -2.83 7.99
CA THR A 174 0.12 -3.46 7.57
C THR A 174 -0.01 -4.89 8.09
N THR A 175 1.11 -5.59 8.28
CA THR A 175 1.17 -6.92 8.90
C THR A 175 2.39 -7.02 9.79
N GLY A 176 2.27 -7.69 10.94
CA GLY A 176 3.38 -7.94 11.85
C GLY A 176 2.98 -8.76 13.07
N ASN A 177 3.87 -8.78 14.06
CA ASN A 177 3.60 -9.38 15.38
C ASN A 177 3.55 -8.31 16.48
N THR A 178 2.61 -8.43 17.40
CA THR A 178 2.59 -7.59 18.61
C THR A 178 3.77 -7.94 19.53
N LYS A 179 3.98 -7.14 20.59
CA LYS A 179 5.01 -7.42 21.61
C LYS A 179 4.82 -8.79 22.28
N GLN A 180 3.60 -9.31 22.31
CA GLN A 180 3.25 -10.64 22.84
C GLN A 180 3.39 -11.76 21.79
N GLY A 181 3.93 -11.47 20.60
CA GLY A 181 4.08 -12.45 19.52
C GLY A 181 2.79 -12.76 18.76
N LYS A 182 1.69 -12.03 18.99
CA LYS A 182 0.43 -12.26 18.28
C LYS A 182 0.48 -11.58 16.91
N ARG A 183 0.20 -12.32 15.84
CA ARG A 183 0.08 -11.78 14.49
C ARG A 183 -1.11 -10.81 14.37
N PHE A 184 -0.93 -9.71 13.63
CA PHE A 184 -1.98 -8.74 13.32
C PHE A 184 -1.97 -8.37 11.84
N GLY A 185 -3.11 -7.83 11.36
CA GLY A 185 -3.23 -7.36 9.98
C GLY A 185 -3.04 -8.47 8.97
N ASP A 186 -3.58 -9.66 9.25
CA ASP A 186 -3.59 -10.80 8.35
C ASP A 186 -4.79 -11.71 8.69
N PRO A 187 -5.72 -11.99 7.76
CA PRO A 187 -5.74 -11.51 6.38
C PRO A 187 -6.07 -10.01 6.29
N HIS A 188 -5.53 -9.35 5.25
CA HIS A 188 -5.94 -8.00 4.90
C HIS A 188 -5.87 -7.72 3.39
N SER A 189 -6.59 -6.69 2.98
CA SER A 189 -6.43 -6.01 1.70
C SER A 189 -6.29 -4.51 1.96
N ILE A 190 -5.63 -3.81 1.03
CA ILE A 190 -5.52 -2.35 1.02
C ILE A 190 -6.40 -1.85 -0.11
N TYR A 191 -7.30 -0.92 0.19
CA TYR A 191 -8.39 -0.54 -0.71
C TYR A 191 -8.52 0.98 -0.84
N TYR A 192 -8.71 1.45 -2.07
CA TYR A 192 -9.03 2.85 -2.33
C TYR A 192 -10.55 3.04 -2.34
N ASN A 193 -11.08 3.49 -1.20
CA ASN A 193 -12.51 3.73 -1.00
C ASN A 193 -13.10 4.72 -2.04
N PRO A 194 -14.19 4.35 -2.76
CA PRO A 194 -14.88 5.22 -3.72
C PRO A 194 -15.52 6.49 -3.13
N ASN A 195 -15.54 6.66 -1.81
CA ASN A 195 -15.97 7.91 -1.18
C ASN A 195 -14.83 8.91 -0.97
N THR A 196 -13.58 8.49 -1.14
CA THR A 196 -12.41 9.37 -1.08
C THR A 196 -12.33 10.22 -2.37
N PRO A 197 -11.83 11.48 -2.31
CA PRO A 197 -11.58 12.31 -3.49
C PRO A 197 -10.89 11.55 -4.63
N ASP A 198 -11.28 11.85 -5.87
CA ASP A 198 -10.74 11.17 -7.06
C ASP A 198 -9.31 11.62 -7.35
N ALA A 199 -8.40 10.66 -7.44
CA ALA A 199 -6.98 10.80 -7.73
C ALA A 199 -6.44 9.44 -8.17
N LEU A 200 -5.18 9.40 -8.59
CA LEU A 200 -4.38 8.18 -8.48
C LEU A 200 -3.58 8.24 -7.20
N GLN A 201 -3.54 7.13 -6.47
CA GLN A 201 -2.77 6.98 -5.25
C GLN A 201 -1.63 5.99 -5.49
N VAL A 202 -0.40 6.33 -5.12
CA VAL A 202 0.77 5.46 -5.28
C VAL A 202 1.34 5.10 -3.91
N ALA A 203 1.36 3.81 -3.60
CA ALA A 203 1.88 3.28 -2.35
C ALA A 203 2.88 2.15 -2.61
N GLY A 204 3.97 2.12 -1.85
CA GLY A 204 4.96 1.05 -1.88
C GLY A 204 4.71 0.04 -0.77
N PHE A 205 4.78 -1.25 -1.06
CA PHE A 205 4.67 -2.32 -0.06
C PHE A 205 5.95 -3.15 -0.02
N LEU A 206 6.60 -3.21 1.13
CA LEU A 206 7.79 -4.02 1.37
C LEU A 206 7.44 -5.15 2.32
N ALA A 207 7.42 -6.38 1.79
CA ALA A 207 7.18 -7.57 2.58
C ALA A 207 8.53 -8.18 3.02
N ILE A 208 8.72 -8.33 4.32
CA ILE A 208 9.87 -9.00 4.90
C ILE A 208 9.48 -10.43 5.28
N LYS A 209 10.25 -11.41 4.79
CA LYS A 209 10.03 -12.84 5.01
C LYS A 209 10.91 -13.40 6.12
N GLU A 210 10.50 -14.54 6.68
CA GLU A 210 11.10 -15.12 7.89
C GLU A 210 12.60 -15.47 7.73
N ASP A 211 12.99 -15.91 6.53
CA ASP A 211 14.36 -16.31 6.20
C ASP A 211 15.38 -15.17 6.34
N TYR A 212 14.93 -13.90 6.30
CA TYR A 212 15.81 -12.74 6.51
C TYR A 212 16.23 -12.55 7.97
N PHE A 213 15.42 -13.05 8.92
CA PHE A 213 15.64 -12.87 10.37
C PHE A 213 16.58 -13.92 10.96
N LEU A 214 16.70 -15.09 10.33
CA LEU A 214 17.68 -16.09 10.74
C LEU A 214 19.13 -15.66 10.42
N ALA A 215 19.30 -14.63 9.59
CA ALA A 215 20.60 -14.10 9.20
C ALA A 215 20.97 -12.76 9.84
N ASN A 216 20.01 -11.96 10.37
CA ASN A 216 20.26 -10.59 10.84
C ASN A 216 19.38 -10.18 12.04
N ASP A 217 19.91 -9.30 12.90
CA ASP A 217 19.29 -8.80 14.14
C ASP A 217 17.93 -8.08 13.90
N LEU A 218 16.92 -8.46 14.70
CA LEU A 218 15.53 -7.98 14.68
C LEU A 218 15.35 -6.50 15.09
N SER A 219 16.36 -5.91 15.76
CA SER A 219 16.36 -4.50 16.16
C SER A 219 16.19 -3.55 14.97
N LEU A 220 16.78 -3.93 13.84
CA LEU A 220 16.92 -3.16 12.61
C LEU A 220 15.60 -2.73 11.95
N ILE A 221 14.66 -3.67 11.85
CA ILE A 221 13.36 -3.44 11.22
C ILE A 221 12.41 -2.78 12.22
N ARG A 222 12.57 -3.06 13.52
CA ARG A 222 11.84 -2.36 14.57
C ARG A 222 12.19 -0.87 14.62
N GLU A 223 13.43 -0.47 14.33
CA GLU A 223 13.82 0.94 14.17
C GLU A 223 13.08 1.61 13.00
N LEU A 224 13.02 0.95 11.83
CA LEU A 224 12.32 1.51 10.65
C LEU A 224 10.79 1.63 10.80
N ILE A 225 10.22 0.87 11.74
CA ILE A 225 8.76 0.65 11.86
C ILE A 225 8.17 1.33 13.11
N ASN A 226 8.93 1.48 14.20
CA ASN A 226 8.43 2.03 15.46
C ASN A 226 8.79 3.50 15.70
N ASP A 227 9.47 4.15 14.76
CA ASP A 227 9.71 5.61 14.71
C ASP A 227 8.71 6.30 13.76
#